data_AF-A0A1M6JK08-F1
#
_entry.id   AF-A0A1M6JK08-F1
#
_cell.length_a   1.000
_cell.length_b   1.000
_cell.length_c   1.000
_cell.angle_alpha   90.00
_cell.angle_beta   90.00
_cell.angle_gamma   90.00
#
_symmetry.space_group_name_H-M   'P 1'
#
loop_
_entity.id
_entity.type
_entity.pdbx_description
1 polymer ?
#
loop_
_entity_poly.entity_id
_entity_poly.type
_entity_poly.pdbx_seq_one_letter_code
_entity_poly.pdbx_strand_id
1 'polypeptide(L)'
;MILKLYKDFAAIVGLPVFLLVLVIYFGGLPLEEFERFVRKYSGTIISLGTLALISFLALLTSRMADQSADSRNRLAEQAAERREELVAEATDRREALNQRVQAELQISRFRQAWIDETRNEVAEFLQLAFHRETTEQIARMFYLDRKIKLRLNEQEELASELVDALGDLTPDEEQTEDEHSQAIVDATEAGNKFLRNEWRRLKTDIREALLLEEDAN
;
A
#
# COMPACT_ATOMS: atom_id res chain seq x y z
N MET A 1 -30.05 -21.40 24.91
CA MET A 1 -29.23 -21.55 26.14
C MET A 1 -29.88 -20.91 27.36
N ILE A 2 -30.31 -19.63 27.29
CA ILE A 2 -31.03 -18.93 28.38
C ILE A 2 -32.30 -19.68 28.81
N LEU A 3 -33.08 -20.20 27.85
CA LEU A 3 -34.30 -20.97 28.14
C LEU A 3 -34.04 -22.25 28.96
N LYS A 4 -32.88 -22.88 28.75
CA LYS A 4 -32.48 -24.11 29.47
C LYS A 4 -32.10 -23.77 30.92
N LEU A 5 -31.35 -22.69 31.11
CA LEU A 5 -31.00 -22.16 32.42
C LEU A 5 -32.23 -21.77 33.25
N TYR A 6 -33.21 -21.12 32.61
CA TYR A 6 -34.46 -20.73 33.27
C TYR A 6 -35.29 -21.95 33.68
N LYS A 7 -35.31 -22.98 32.83
CA LYS A 7 -36.00 -24.24 33.12
C LYS A 7 -35.32 -25.01 34.27
N ASP A 8 -34.00 -25.06 34.29
CA ASP A 8 -33.23 -25.72 35.34
C ASP A 8 -33.35 -24.96 36.68
N PHE A 9 -33.32 -23.63 36.66
CA PHE A 9 -33.54 -22.80 37.84
C PHE A 9 -34.98 -22.90 38.36
N ALA A 10 -35.97 -22.84 37.47
CA ALA A 10 -37.37 -23.03 37.83
C ALA A 10 -37.64 -24.43 38.40
N ALA A 11 -36.94 -25.47 37.91
CA ALA A 11 -37.00 -26.79 38.50
C ALA A 11 -36.34 -26.83 39.89
N ILE A 12 -35.16 -26.23 40.07
CA ILE A 12 -34.43 -26.26 41.35
C ILE A 12 -35.15 -25.43 42.44
N VAL A 13 -35.73 -24.28 42.10
CA VAL A 13 -36.47 -23.43 43.04
C VAL A 13 -37.91 -23.89 43.20
N GLY A 14 -38.53 -24.34 42.11
CA GLY A 14 -39.92 -24.80 42.09
C GLY A 14 -40.11 -26.15 42.77
N LEU A 15 -39.14 -27.07 42.70
CA LEU A 15 -39.26 -28.42 43.25
C LEU A 15 -39.34 -28.43 44.80
N PRO A 16 -38.57 -27.65 45.57
CA PRO A 16 -38.75 -27.50 47.01
C PRO A 16 -40.11 -26.92 47.39
N VAL A 17 -40.55 -25.86 46.69
CA VAL A 17 -41.86 -25.24 46.93
C VAL A 17 -43.00 -26.21 46.59
N PHE A 18 -42.86 -26.92 45.47
CA PHE A 18 -43.82 -27.94 45.03
C PHE A 18 -43.88 -29.12 46.00
N LEU A 19 -42.74 -29.65 46.45
CA LEU A 19 -42.68 -30.71 47.46
C LEU A 19 -43.28 -30.25 48.79
N LEU A 20 -43.03 -29.00 49.19
CA LEU A 20 -43.61 -28.42 50.40
C LEU A 20 -45.13 -28.33 50.29
N VAL A 21 -45.66 -27.86 49.15
CA VAL A 21 -47.10 -27.86 48.86
C VAL A 21 -47.67 -29.29 48.85
N LEU A 22 -46.97 -30.26 48.28
CA LEU A 22 -47.38 -31.66 48.23
C LEU A 22 -47.46 -32.30 49.62
N VAL A 23 -46.48 -32.02 50.48
CA VAL A 23 -46.46 -32.51 51.87
C VAL A 23 -47.61 -31.91 52.69
N ILE A 24 -47.91 -30.62 52.51
CA ILE A 24 -49.07 -29.97 53.15
C ILE A 24 -50.38 -30.57 52.64
N TYR A 25 -50.51 -30.75 51.32
CA TYR A 25 -51.76 -31.17 50.69
C TYR A 25 -52.09 -32.65 50.92
N PHE A 26 -51.10 -33.55 50.82
CA PHE A 26 -51.32 -34.99 50.96
C PHE A 26 -51.04 -35.54 52.36
N GLY A 27 -50.24 -34.85 53.18
CA GLY A 27 -49.89 -35.31 54.52
C GLY A 27 -50.97 -35.05 55.58
N GLY A 28 -51.97 -34.21 55.28
CA GLY A 28 -53.00 -33.82 56.26
C GLY A 28 -52.44 -33.04 57.45
N LEU A 29 -51.23 -32.49 57.32
CA LEU A 29 -50.57 -31.71 58.37
C LEU A 29 -51.39 -30.44 58.65
N PRO A 30 -51.98 -30.27 59.85
CA PRO A 30 -52.68 -29.05 60.18
C PRO A 30 -51.70 -27.87 60.14
N LEU A 31 -52.15 -26.73 59.64
CA LEU A 31 -51.32 -25.54 59.38
C LEU A 31 -50.50 -25.10 60.61
N GLU A 32 -51.04 -25.34 61.81
CA GLU A 32 -50.38 -25.10 63.09
C GLU A 32 -49.13 -25.96 63.34
N GLU A 33 -49.11 -27.21 62.88
CA GLU A 33 -47.94 -28.10 63.02
C GLU A 33 -46.81 -27.71 62.06
N PHE A 34 -47.17 -27.27 60.85
CA PHE A 34 -46.22 -26.69 59.91
C PHE A 34 -45.62 -25.40 60.45
N GLU A 35 -46.42 -24.52 61.05
CA GLU A 35 -45.91 -23.30 61.68
C GLU A 35 -44.98 -23.64 62.85
N ARG A 36 -45.33 -24.64 63.67
CA ARG A 36 -44.47 -25.13 64.75
C ARG A 36 -43.15 -25.70 64.21
N PHE A 37 -43.18 -26.42 63.09
CA PHE A 37 -41.99 -26.94 62.41
C PHE A 37 -41.10 -25.80 61.89
N VAL A 38 -41.68 -24.85 61.16
CA VAL A 38 -40.93 -23.69 60.62
C VAL A 38 -40.35 -22.87 61.75
N ARG A 39 -41.08 -22.62 62.85
CA ARG A 39 -40.52 -21.93 64.02
C ARG A 39 -39.37 -22.73 64.63
N LYS A 40 -39.55 -24.05 64.82
CA LYS A 40 -38.55 -24.94 65.42
C LYS A 40 -37.26 -25.04 64.59
N TYR A 41 -37.36 -25.03 63.26
CA TYR A 41 -36.22 -25.16 62.34
C TYR A 41 -35.90 -23.89 61.56
N SER A 42 -36.45 -22.75 61.95
CA SER A 42 -36.30 -21.46 61.26
C SER A 42 -34.84 -21.11 60.99
N GLY A 43 -33.97 -21.26 62.00
CA GLY A 43 -32.54 -21.03 61.86
C GLY A 43 -31.86 -21.97 60.85
N THR A 44 -32.28 -23.23 60.77
CA THR A 44 -31.73 -24.22 59.82
C THR A 44 -32.20 -23.96 58.39
N ILE A 45 -33.47 -23.58 58.20
CA ILE A 45 -34.02 -23.24 56.89
C ILE A 45 -33.32 -21.99 56.33
N ILE A 46 -33.09 -20.98 57.18
CA ILE A 46 -32.38 -19.76 56.79
C ILE A 46 -30.92 -20.07 56.42
N SER A 47 -30.21 -20.90 57.20
CA SER A 47 -28.83 -21.26 56.87
C SER A 47 -28.72 -22.09 55.58
N LEU A 48 -29.68 -23.00 55.34
CA LEU A 48 -29.72 -23.78 54.10
C LEU A 48 -30.03 -22.87 52.89
N GLY A 49 -30.98 -21.95 53.03
CA GLY A 49 -31.34 -21.00 51.98
C GLY A 49 -30.19 -20.06 51.61
N THR A 50 -29.46 -19.56 52.61
CA THR A 50 -28.27 -18.71 52.38
C THR A 50 -27.13 -19.47 51.70
N LEU A 51 -26.85 -20.71 52.11
CA LEU A 51 -25.85 -21.56 51.44
C LEU A 51 -26.22 -21.84 49.97
N ALA A 52 -27.49 -22.13 49.70
CA ALA A 52 -27.98 -22.34 48.34
C ALA A 52 -27.86 -21.08 47.49
N LEU A 53 -28.21 -19.91 48.05
CA LEU A 53 -28.10 -18.62 47.37
C LEU A 53 -26.64 -18.30 47.03
N ILE A 54 -25.71 -18.42 47.98
CA ILE A 54 -24.28 -18.15 47.76
C ILE A 54 -23.71 -19.09 46.68
N SER A 55 -24.06 -20.38 46.73
CA SER A 55 -23.61 -21.37 45.75
C SER A 55 -24.14 -21.05 44.34
N PHE A 56 -25.41 -20.66 44.24
CA PHE A 56 -26.00 -20.24 42.97
C PHE A 56 -25.36 -18.97 42.42
N LEU A 57 -25.10 -17.99 43.30
CA LEU A 57 -24.44 -16.74 42.93
C LEU A 57 -23.02 -17.00 42.44
N ALA A 58 -22.27 -17.90 43.08
CA ALA A 58 -20.94 -18.33 42.65
C ALA A 58 -20.94 -19.01 41.27
N LEU A 59 -21.94 -19.86 40.98
CA LEU A 59 -22.08 -20.47 39.66
C LEU A 59 -22.43 -19.43 38.58
N LEU A 60 -23.31 -18.48 38.89
CA LEU A 60 -23.65 -17.40 37.97
C LEU A 60 -22.45 -16.49 37.69
N THR A 61 -21.70 -16.09 38.72
CA THR A 61 -20.53 -15.24 38.56
C THR A 61 -19.42 -15.94 37.77
N SER A 62 -19.16 -17.22 38.05
CA SER A 62 -18.21 -18.03 37.26
C SER A 62 -18.60 -18.05 35.78
N ARG A 63 -19.87 -18.33 35.47
CA ARG A 63 -20.33 -18.40 34.09
C ARG A 63 -20.30 -17.06 33.37
N MET A 64 -20.65 -15.96 34.05
CA MET A 64 -20.53 -14.61 33.50
C MET A 64 -19.06 -14.24 33.25
N ALA A 65 -18.15 -14.65 34.15
CA ALA A 65 -16.72 -14.45 33.96
C ALA A 65 -16.21 -15.23 32.74
N ASP A 66 -16.60 -16.50 32.59
CA ASP A 66 -16.23 -17.33 31.43
C ASP A 66 -16.75 -16.74 30.12
N GLN A 67 -18.04 -16.34 30.07
CA GLN A 67 -18.62 -15.72 28.87
C GLN A 67 -17.95 -14.38 28.54
N SER A 68 -17.58 -13.60 29.55
CA SER A 68 -16.86 -12.35 29.36
C SER A 68 -15.44 -12.60 28.84
N ALA A 69 -14.74 -13.60 29.38
CA ALA A 69 -13.41 -14.01 28.92
C ALA A 69 -13.45 -14.48 27.47
N ASP A 70 -14.40 -15.34 27.10
CA ASP A 70 -14.59 -15.82 25.73
C ASP A 70 -14.87 -14.66 24.75
N SER A 71 -15.73 -13.71 25.13
CA SER A 71 -16.00 -12.55 24.30
C SER A 71 -14.77 -11.68 24.11
N ARG A 72 -13.94 -11.49 25.14
CA ARG A 72 -12.68 -10.73 25.04
C ARG A 72 -11.67 -11.46 24.17
N ASN A 73 -11.56 -12.78 24.30
CA ASN A 73 -10.66 -13.60 23.48
C ASN A 73 -11.03 -13.51 22.00
N ARG A 74 -12.32 -13.61 21.65
CA ARG A 74 -12.79 -13.46 20.26
C ARG A 74 -12.53 -12.07 19.70
N LEU A 75 -12.74 -11.03 20.50
CA LEU A 75 -12.44 -9.65 20.06
C LEU A 75 -10.93 -9.42 19.90
N ALA A 76 -10.12 -10.01 20.78
CA ALA A 76 -8.67 -9.95 20.67
C ALA A 76 -8.16 -10.69 19.43
N GLU A 77 -8.72 -11.86 19.12
CA GLU A 77 -8.42 -12.65 17.93
C GLU A 77 -8.80 -11.89 16.65
N GLN A 78 -10.03 -11.38 16.56
CA GLN A 78 -10.45 -10.54 15.42
C GLN A 78 -9.62 -9.27 15.27
N ALA A 79 -9.20 -8.65 16.39
CA ALA A 79 -8.32 -7.50 16.34
C ALA A 79 -6.90 -7.85 15.88
N ALA A 80 -6.42 -9.06 16.20
CA ALA A 80 -5.13 -9.56 15.72
C ALA A 80 -5.18 -9.87 14.22
N GLU A 81 -6.21 -10.58 13.75
CA GLU A 81 -6.44 -10.89 12.33
C GLU A 81 -6.51 -9.59 11.49
N ARG A 82 -7.31 -8.61 11.91
CA ARG A 82 -7.38 -7.31 11.21
C ARG A 82 -6.05 -6.56 11.19
N ARG A 83 -5.24 -6.67 12.24
CA ARG A 83 -3.91 -6.04 12.26
C ARG A 83 -2.98 -6.74 11.29
N GLU A 84 -3.04 -8.06 11.20
CA GLU A 84 -2.26 -8.83 10.23
C GLU A 84 -2.65 -8.48 8.79
N GLU A 85 -3.96 -8.40 8.50
CA GLU A 85 -4.46 -7.98 7.19
C GLU A 85 -4.01 -6.56 6.82
N LEU A 86 -4.14 -5.59 7.74
CA LEU A 86 -3.71 -4.21 7.50
C LEU A 86 -2.19 -4.10 7.31
N VAL A 87 -1.40 -4.91 8.02
CA VAL A 87 0.05 -4.96 7.85
C VAL A 87 0.40 -5.56 6.50
N ALA A 88 -0.25 -6.65 6.08
CA ALA A 88 -0.05 -7.27 4.77
C ALA A 88 -0.41 -6.30 3.62
N GLU A 89 -1.56 -5.61 3.71
CA GLU A 89 -1.96 -4.61 2.72
C GLU A 89 -0.95 -3.45 2.66
N ALA A 90 -0.47 -2.97 3.81
CA ALA A 90 0.54 -1.92 3.86
C ALA A 90 1.89 -2.38 3.26
N THR A 91 2.31 -3.62 3.49
CA THR A 91 3.53 -4.17 2.89
C THR A 91 3.40 -4.31 1.38
N ASP A 92 2.26 -4.83 0.88
CA ASP A 92 2.01 -5.00 -0.55
C ASP A 92 1.99 -3.64 -1.27
N ARG A 93 1.34 -2.64 -0.67
CA ARG A 93 1.31 -1.28 -1.20
C ARG A 93 2.70 -0.66 -1.24
N ARG A 94 3.51 -0.86 -0.20
CA ARG A 94 4.89 -0.36 -0.16
C ARG A 94 5.77 -1.05 -1.19
N GLU A 95 5.62 -2.36 -1.38
CA GLU A 95 6.36 -3.10 -2.39
C GLU A 95 6.00 -2.61 -3.81
N ALA A 96 4.72 -2.42 -4.11
CA ALA A 96 4.27 -1.89 -5.39
C ALA A 96 4.83 -0.48 -5.68
N LEU A 97 4.85 0.40 -4.68
CA LEU A 97 5.45 1.73 -4.79
C LEU A 97 6.97 1.64 -5.02
N ASN A 98 7.67 0.80 -4.26
CA ASN A 98 9.11 0.58 -4.44
C ASN A 98 9.45 0.06 -5.85
N GLN A 99 8.66 -0.89 -6.37
CA GLN A 99 8.85 -1.40 -7.74
C GLN A 99 8.66 -0.29 -8.78
N ARG A 100 7.67 0.58 -8.59
CA ARG A 100 7.42 1.73 -9.46
C ARG A 100 8.59 2.73 -9.42
N VAL A 101 9.05 3.11 -8.23
CA VAL A 101 10.20 4.02 -8.07
C VAL A 101 11.44 3.44 -8.75
N GLN A 102 11.70 2.14 -8.57
CA GLN A 102 12.83 1.48 -9.25
C GLN A 102 12.72 1.52 -10.77
N ALA A 103 11.52 1.29 -11.32
CA ALA A 103 11.28 1.37 -12.76
C ALA A 103 11.53 2.79 -13.29
N GLU A 104 11.03 3.83 -12.61
CA GLU A 104 11.23 5.23 -13.00
C GLU A 104 12.71 5.66 -12.92
N LEU A 105 13.44 5.19 -11.89
CA LEU A 105 14.89 5.41 -11.79
C LEU A 105 15.67 4.69 -12.90
N GLN A 106 15.25 3.47 -13.29
CA GLN A 106 15.88 2.78 -14.43
C GLN A 106 15.64 3.52 -15.74
N ILE A 107 14.41 3.98 -16.00
CA ILE A 107 14.08 4.79 -17.18
C ILE A 107 14.96 6.06 -17.21
N SER A 108 15.09 6.73 -16.07
CA SER A 108 15.95 7.92 -15.94
C SER A 108 17.42 7.64 -16.27
N ARG A 109 17.95 6.48 -15.85
CA ARG A 109 19.32 6.04 -16.21
C ARG A 109 19.47 5.79 -17.71
N PHE A 110 18.50 5.12 -18.34
CA PHE A 110 18.51 4.91 -19.79
C PHE A 110 18.48 6.25 -20.53
N ARG A 111 17.63 7.18 -20.09
CA ARG A 111 17.54 8.53 -20.68
C ARG A 111 18.84 9.31 -20.50
N GLN A 112 19.47 9.25 -19.33
CA GLN A 112 20.78 9.90 -19.12
C GLN A 112 21.85 9.35 -20.08
N ALA A 113 21.97 8.02 -20.19
CA ALA A 113 22.91 7.39 -21.11
C ALA A 113 22.65 7.81 -22.57
N TRP A 114 21.38 7.82 -22.98
CA TRP A 114 20.98 8.29 -24.30
C TRP A 114 21.32 9.77 -24.55
N ILE A 115 21.11 10.66 -23.57
CA ILE A 115 21.50 12.08 -23.66
C ILE A 115 23.03 12.20 -23.82
N ASP A 116 23.80 11.49 -23.01
CA ASP A 116 25.26 11.55 -23.05
C ASP A 116 25.82 11.03 -24.39
N GLU A 117 25.27 9.92 -24.90
CA GLU A 117 25.65 9.40 -26.21
C GLU A 117 25.27 10.36 -27.34
N THR A 118 24.04 10.90 -27.33
CA THR A 118 23.56 11.85 -28.35
C THR A 118 24.42 13.11 -28.34
N ARG A 119 24.78 13.63 -27.15
CA ARG A 119 25.70 14.77 -27.01
C ARG A 119 27.05 14.48 -27.67
N ASN A 120 27.63 13.32 -27.40
CA ASN A 120 28.93 12.95 -27.94
C ASN A 120 28.87 12.78 -29.47
N GLU A 121 27.78 12.19 -30.00
CA GLU A 121 27.57 12.02 -31.44
C GLU A 121 27.39 13.34 -32.17
N VAL A 122 26.58 14.26 -31.61
CA VAL A 122 26.41 15.61 -32.16
C VAL A 122 27.75 16.37 -32.13
N ALA A 123 28.51 16.27 -31.03
CA ALA A 123 29.81 16.92 -30.94
C ALA A 123 30.81 16.37 -31.96
N GLU A 124 30.87 15.04 -32.14
CA GLU A 124 31.72 14.39 -33.14
C GLU A 124 31.30 14.81 -34.56
N PHE A 125 29.99 14.84 -34.84
CA PHE A 125 29.45 15.27 -36.12
C PHE A 125 29.86 16.72 -36.45
N LEU A 126 29.68 17.65 -35.50
CA LEU A 126 30.04 19.06 -35.67
C LEU A 126 31.56 19.25 -35.85
N GLN A 127 32.38 18.48 -35.13
CA GLN A 127 33.83 18.51 -35.31
C GLN A 127 34.25 18.06 -36.71
N LEU A 128 33.63 16.99 -37.23
CA LEU A 128 33.85 16.51 -38.59
C LEU A 128 33.33 17.50 -39.63
N ALA A 129 32.23 18.19 -39.35
CA ALA A 129 31.69 19.24 -40.21
C ALA A 129 32.67 20.41 -40.39
N PHE A 130 33.48 20.70 -39.37
CA PHE A 130 34.49 21.76 -39.42
C PHE A 130 35.77 21.36 -40.20
N HIS A 131 36.14 20.07 -40.23
CA HIS A 131 37.42 19.60 -40.79
C HIS A 131 37.26 18.54 -41.89
N ARG A 132 36.40 18.79 -42.88
CA ARG A 132 36.09 17.84 -43.96
C ARG A 132 37.20 17.77 -44.99
N GLU A 133 38.23 16.97 -44.72
CA GLU A 133 39.38 16.84 -45.62
C GLU A 133 39.38 15.52 -46.39
N THR A 134 38.73 14.49 -45.84
CA THR A 134 38.85 13.11 -46.36
C THR A 134 37.50 12.45 -46.63
N THR A 135 37.47 11.52 -47.60
CA THR A 135 36.30 10.69 -47.90
C THR A 135 35.84 9.86 -46.70
N GLU A 136 36.78 9.44 -45.84
CA GLU A 136 36.47 8.69 -44.61
C GLU A 136 35.71 9.55 -43.60
N GLN A 137 36.12 10.80 -43.39
CA GLN A 137 35.40 11.74 -42.53
C GLN A 137 33.99 12.02 -43.05
N ILE A 138 33.82 12.18 -44.36
CA ILE A 138 32.51 12.36 -44.99
C ILE A 138 31.62 11.12 -44.75
N ALA A 139 32.15 9.92 -44.96
CA ALA A 139 31.40 8.68 -44.71
C ALA A 139 31.02 8.54 -43.22
N ARG A 140 31.94 8.88 -42.30
CA ARG A 140 31.69 8.88 -40.87
C ARG A 140 30.60 9.88 -40.49
N MET A 141 30.62 11.06 -41.09
CA MET A 141 29.61 12.10 -40.87
C MET A 141 28.22 11.63 -41.32
N PHE A 142 28.10 11.02 -42.51
CA PHE A 142 26.83 10.41 -42.95
C PHE A 142 26.34 9.31 -42.00
N TYR A 143 27.26 8.48 -41.48
CA TYR A 143 26.90 7.48 -40.48
C TYR A 143 26.34 8.11 -39.21
N LEU A 144 27.00 9.15 -38.69
CA LEU A 144 26.55 9.88 -37.49
C LEU A 144 25.21 10.58 -37.71
N ASP A 145 25.01 11.26 -38.85
CA ASP A 145 23.73 11.89 -39.21
C ASP A 145 22.57 10.88 -39.12
N ARG A 146 22.72 9.74 -39.79
CA ARG A 146 21.69 8.69 -39.77
C ARG A 146 21.48 8.10 -38.39
N LYS A 147 22.56 7.90 -37.64
CA LYS A 147 22.49 7.37 -36.27
C LYS A 147 21.74 8.32 -35.34
N ILE A 148 22.01 9.63 -35.43
CA ILE A 148 21.33 10.67 -34.67
C ILE A 148 19.85 10.70 -35.05
N LYS A 149 19.51 10.79 -36.35
CA LYS A 149 18.12 10.78 -36.84
C LYS A 149 17.31 9.58 -36.33
N LEU A 150 17.88 8.39 -36.35
CA LEU A 150 17.21 7.17 -35.85
C LEU A 150 16.94 7.18 -34.34
N ARG A 151 17.67 7.98 -33.57
CA ARG A 151 17.53 8.11 -32.11
C ARG A 151 16.57 9.22 -31.70
N LEU A 152 16.39 10.21 -32.56
CA LEU A 152 15.56 11.37 -32.30
C LEU A 152 14.11 11.09 -32.71
N ASN A 153 13.17 11.67 -31.97
CA ASN A 153 11.77 11.66 -32.33
C ASN A 153 11.46 12.91 -33.15
N GLU A 154 11.48 12.81 -34.48
CA GLU A 154 11.26 13.95 -35.40
C GLU A 154 9.88 14.63 -35.26
N GLN A 155 8.92 14.01 -34.55
CA GLN A 155 7.64 14.65 -34.23
C GLN A 155 7.79 15.76 -33.18
N GLU A 156 8.91 15.79 -32.45
CA GLU A 156 9.19 16.84 -31.48
C GLU A 156 9.88 18.02 -32.16
N GLU A 157 9.34 19.22 -31.92
CA GLU A 157 9.80 20.48 -32.55
C GLU A 157 11.32 20.67 -32.45
N LEU A 158 11.91 20.53 -31.24
CA LEU A 158 13.34 20.72 -31.02
C LEU A 158 14.20 19.61 -31.66
N ALA A 159 13.64 18.42 -31.83
CA ALA A 159 14.33 17.32 -32.48
C ALA A 159 14.35 17.53 -34.00
N SER A 160 13.23 17.96 -34.58
CA SER A 160 13.15 18.36 -36.00
C SER A 160 14.11 19.51 -36.28
N GLU A 161 14.10 20.56 -35.45
CA GLU A 161 15.02 21.71 -35.59
C GLU A 161 16.49 21.29 -35.60
N LEU A 162 16.88 20.35 -34.72
CA LEU A 162 18.22 19.77 -34.73
C LEU A 162 18.50 18.95 -36.00
N VAL A 163 17.56 18.11 -36.42
CA VAL A 163 17.69 17.28 -37.62
C VAL A 163 17.85 18.11 -38.88
N ASP A 164 17.06 19.19 -39.01
CA ASP A 164 17.11 20.13 -40.12
C ASP A 164 18.46 20.86 -40.14
N ALA A 165 18.89 21.40 -39.00
CA ALA A 165 20.18 22.10 -38.89
C ALA A 165 21.40 21.18 -39.16
N LEU A 166 21.33 19.90 -38.78
CA LEU A 166 22.35 18.91 -39.16
C LEU A 166 22.28 18.57 -40.66
N GLY A 167 21.09 18.63 -41.26
CA GLY A 167 20.86 18.44 -42.68
C GLY A 167 21.51 19.54 -43.53
N ASP A 168 21.42 20.79 -43.07
CA ASP A 168 22.04 21.98 -43.72
C ASP A 168 23.57 21.95 -43.73
N LEU A 169 24.16 21.10 -42.89
CA LEU A 169 25.58 20.82 -42.94
C LEU A 169 25.94 19.83 -44.04
N THR A 170 25.01 19.18 -44.73
CA THR A 170 25.38 18.26 -45.83
C THR A 170 26.07 19.05 -46.95
N PRO A 171 27.25 18.62 -47.44
CA PRO A 171 28.02 19.39 -48.41
C PRO A 171 27.21 19.64 -49.69
N ASP A 172 27.04 20.91 -50.02
CA ASP A 172 26.49 21.42 -51.28
C ASP A 172 27.61 22.14 -52.05
N GLU A 173 27.72 21.91 -53.35
CA GLU A 173 28.77 22.49 -54.20
C GLU A 173 28.65 24.03 -54.31
N GLU A 174 27.47 24.58 -54.01
CA GLU A 174 27.19 26.01 -54.12
C GLU A 174 27.39 26.79 -52.80
N GLN A 175 27.62 26.11 -51.67
CA GLN A 175 27.68 26.75 -50.35
C GLN A 175 28.98 27.53 -50.15
N THR A 176 28.86 28.79 -49.73
CA THR A 176 29.99 29.64 -49.38
C THR A 176 30.59 29.25 -48.02
N GLU A 177 31.86 29.60 -47.78
CA GLU A 177 32.54 29.35 -46.49
C GLU A 177 31.81 30.02 -45.31
N ASP A 178 31.25 31.22 -45.54
CA ASP A 178 30.47 31.96 -44.55
C ASP A 178 29.14 31.25 -44.23
N GLU A 179 28.43 30.75 -45.25
CA GLU A 179 27.19 29.99 -45.07
C GLU A 179 27.44 28.66 -44.33
N HIS A 180 28.52 27.96 -44.67
CA HIS A 180 28.91 26.73 -43.96
C HIS A 180 29.26 27.02 -42.49
N SER A 181 30.00 28.09 -42.24
CA SER A 181 30.34 28.53 -40.87
C SER A 181 29.08 28.87 -40.07
N GLN A 182 28.11 29.55 -40.68
CA GLN A 182 26.84 29.87 -40.04
C GLN A 182 26.02 28.60 -39.76
N ALA A 183 25.96 27.66 -40.70
CA ALA A 183 25.26 26.39 -40.50
C ALA A 183 25.84 25.58 -39.32
N ILE A 184 27.17 25.63 -39.10
CA ILE A 184 27.80 24.99 -37.93
C ILE A 184 27.32 25.64 -36.62
N VAL A 185 27.23 26.98 -36.60
CA VAL A 185 26.73 27.73 -35.44
C VAL A 185 25.28 27.35 -35.17
N ASP A 186 24.42 27.36 -36.20
CA ASP A 186 23.00 27.06 -36.06
C ASP A 186 22.76 25.63 -35.58
N ALA A 187 23.48 24.65 -36.13
CA ALA A 187 23.43 23.26 -35.66
C ALA A 187 23.95 23.10 -34.22
N THR A 188 24.97 23.86 -33.83
CA THR A 188 25.47 23.88 -32.45
C THR A 188 24.44 24.45 -31.48
N GLU A 189 23.75 25.53 -31.87
CA GLU A 189 22.69 26.14 -31.07
C GLU A 189 21.48 25.21 -30.93
N ALA A 190 21.01 24.62 -32.04
CA ALA A 190 19.92 23.65 -32.05
C ALA A 190 20.25 22.43 -31.17
N GLY A 191 21.47 21.88 -31.29
CA GLY A 191 21.93 20.76 -30.47
C GLY A 191 21.94 21.09 -28.98
N ASN A 192 22.46 22.26 -28.61
CA ASN A 192 22.44 22.73 -27.23
C ASN A 192 21.02 22.96 -26.69
N LYS A 193 20.14 23.54 -27.49
CA LYS A 193 18.74 23.80 -27.15
C LYS A 193 18.00 22.49 -26.87
N PHE A 194 18.12 21.52 -27.77
CA PHE A 194 17.56 20.18 -27.64
C PHE A 194 18.09 19.47 -26.37
N LEU A 195 19.42 19.36 -26.21
CA LEU A 195 20.02 18.66 -25.07
C LEU A 195 19.68 19.31 -23.72
N ARG A 196 19.59 20.65 -23.65
CA ARG A 196 19.15 21.35 -22.43
C ARG A 196 17.69 21.05 -22.10
N ASN A 197 16.84 20.90 -23.11
CA ASN A 197 15.44 20.54 -22.90
C ASN A 197 15.32 19.11 -22.36
N GLU A 198 16.00 18.14 -22.96
CA GLU A 198 16.01 16.75 -22.48
C GLU A 198 16.59 16.62 -21.07
N TRP A 199 17.65 17.39 -20.76
CA TRP A 199 18.19 17.45 -19.41
C TRP A 199 17.18 18.01 -18.39
N ARG A 200 16.37 19.00 -18.79
CA ARG A 200 15.31 19.54 -17.94
C ARG A 200 14.21 18.50 -17.71
N ARG A 201 13.79 17.78 -18.75
CA ARG A 201 12.82 16.68 -18.63
C ARG A 201 13.32 15.60 -17.68
N LEU A 202 14.56 15.12 -17.86
CA LEU A 202 15.19 14.15 -16.95
C LEU A 202 15.19 14.61 -15.49
N LYS A 203 15.48 15.88 -15.23
CA LYS A 203 15.43 16.43 -13.86
C LYS A 203 14.02 16.44 -13.28
N THR A 204 13.00 16.70 -14.10
CA THR A 204 11.61 16.61 -13.69
C THR A 204 11.25 15.17 -13.36
N ASP A 205 11.57 14.22 -14.24
CA ASP A 205 11.29 12.78 -14.05
C ASP A 205 11.92 12.26 -12.75
N ILE A 206 13.19 12.59 -12.48
CA ILE A 206 13.88 12.19 -11.25
C ILE A 206 13.21 12.81 -10.01
N ARG A 207 12.78 14.07 -10.09
CA ARG A 207 12.09 14.72 -8.96
C ARG A 207 10.75 14.06 -8.67
N GLU A 208 9.99 13.73 -9.72
CA GLU A 208 8.71 13.02 -9.56
C GLU A 208 8.91 11.63 -8.94
N ALA A 209 9.92 10.89 -9.39
CA ALA A 209 10.26 9.59 -8.81
C ALA A 209 10.67 9.69 -7.33
N LEU A 210 11.42 10.73 -6.94
CA LEU A 210 11.81 10.97 -5.54
C LEU A 210 10.61 11.35 -4.66
N LEU A 211 9.65 12.12 -5.18
CA LEU A 211 8.42 12.42 -4.44
C LEU A 211 7.59 11.15 -4.19
N LEU A 212 7.55 10.21 -5.14
CA LEU A 212 6.91 8.92 -4.94
C LEU A 212 7.63 8.05 -3.90
N GLU A 213 8.95 8.18 -3.77
CA GLU A 213 9.73 7.51 -2.73
C GLU A 213 9.47 8.11 -1.33
N GLU A 214 9.32 9.44 -1.25
CA GLU A 214 8.92 10.12 0.00
C GLU A 214 7.51 9.71 0.44
N ASP A 215 6.56 9.59 -0.49
CA ASP A 215 5.20 9.12 -0.20
C ASP A 215 5.14 7.64 0.21
N ALA A 216 6.19 6.85 -0.10
CA ALA A 216 6.28 5.43 0.23
C ALA A 216 6.91 5.14 1.61
N ASN A 217 7.51 6.15 2.27
CA ASN A 217 8.23 6.01 3.54
C ASN A 217 7.46 6.65 4.71
#